data_AF-A0A349BUQ7-F1
#
_entry.id   AF-A0A349BUQ7-F1
#
_cell.length_a   1.000
_cell.length_b   1.000
_cell.length_c   1.000
_cell.angle_alpha   90.00
_cell.angle_beta   90.00
_cell.angle_gamma   90.00
#
_symmetry.space_group_name_H-M   'P 1'
#
loop_
_entity.id
_entity.type
_entity.pdbx_description
1 polymer ?
#
loop_
_entity_poly.entity_id
_entity_poly.type
_entity_poly.pdbx_seq_one_letter_code
_entity_poly.pdbx_strand_id
1 'polypeptide(L)'
;MNIIKGGILFFSFFMALANAQETPKKLLAIFAHPDDEQSVAPILVKAVEEGVEVTLVIATDGRLGVNEYTDYEAGDGLAAIRREEMKCAAEVLGVKLIHLNYHDQLKAAEGYDGHIPHVQSLILEIKEIITKVNPDVIVTWGPDGATSHMDHRLVGASVTQVFVSQPVRKPMNLFYFGIPSDFLEDEKAKTLRGQDRGYLNTHIDFTEAHFNKAYEALLCHKSQYPAEVVARIKEERSKMGNTLYLRQFAVPKKIVTSFF
;
A
#
# COMPACT_ATOMS: atom_id res chain seq x y z
N MET A 1 4.61 4.44 -83.27
CA MET A 1 3.79 5.20 -82.31
C MET A 1 2.77 4.24 -81.71
N ASN A 2 3.05 3.69 -80.53
CA ASN A 2 2.04 3.15 -79.61
C ASN A 2 2.68 2.94 -78.24
N ILE A 3 2.17 3.69 -77.28
CA ILE A 3 2.66 3.85 -75.92
C ILE A 3 2.08 2.71 -75.07
N ILE A 4 2.96 1.90 -74.49
CA ILE A 4 2.59 0.91 -73.45
C ILE A 4 2.40 1.70 -72.16
N LYS A 5 1.14 1.88 -71.73
CA LYS A 5 0.81 2.46 -70.42
C LYS A 5 1.03 1.39 -69.34
N GLY A 6 2.06 1.57 -68.52
CA GLY A 6 2.27 0.81 -67.30
C GLY A 6 1.24 1.23 -66.24
N GLY A 7 0.39 0.29 -65.82
CA GLY A 7 -0.44 0.43 -64.63
C GLY A 7 0.35 0.01 -63.41
N ILE A 8 0.74 0.98 -62.57
CA ILE A 8 1.31 0.72 -61.24
C ILE A 8 0.12 0.39 -60.33
N LEU A 9 0.02 -0.89 -59.93
CA LEU A 9 -0.94 -1.36 -58.94
C LEU A 9 -0.45 -0.91 -57.55
N PHE A 10 -1.01 0.17 -57.02
CA PHE A 10 -0.78 0.60 -55.64
C PHE A 10 -1.49 -0.37 -54.69
N PHE A 11 -0.76 -1.34 -54.14
CA PHE A 11 -1.24 -2.16 -53.03
C PHE A 11 -1.13 -1.32 -51.75
N SER A 12 -2.21 -0.65 -51.36
CA SER A 12 -2.31 -0.01 -50.04
C SER A 12 -2.38 -1.09 -48.97
N PHE A 13 -1.23 -1.36 -48.35
CA PHE A 13 -1.11 -2.21 -47.18
C PHE A 13 -1.67 -1.44 -45.97
N PHE A 14 -2.96 -1.59 -45.69
CA PHE A 14 -3.54 -1.16 -44.42
C PHE A 14 -3.03 -2.10 -43.34
N MET A 15 -1.92 -1.73 -42.69
CA MET A 15 -1.46 -2.37 -41.47
C MET A 15 -2.45 -1.99 -40.38
N ALA A 16 -3.38 -2.90 -40.06
CA ALA A 16 -4.21 -2.78 -38.87
C ALA A 16 -3.27 -2.79 -37.66
N LEU A 17 -3.01 -1.62 -37.10
CA LEU A 17 -2.43 -1.48 -35.77
C LEU A 17 -3.46 -2.06 -34.81
N ALA A 18 -3.36 -3.37 -34.55
CA ALA A 18 -3.92 -3.96 -33.36
C ALA A 18 -3.21 -3.25 -32.20
N ASN A 19 -3.86 -2.24 -31.63
CA ASN A 19 -3.54 -1.76 -30.30
C ASN A 19 -3.76 -2.96 -29.37
N ALA A 20 -2.72 -3.76 -29.15
CA ALA A 20 -2.65 -4.63 -28.00
C ALA A 20 -2.69 -3.69 -26.79
N GLN A 21 -3.89 -3.46 -26.27
CA GLN A 21 -4.08 -2.66 -25.09
C GLN A 21 -3.34 -3.40 -23.97
N GLU A 22 -2.14 -2.92 -23.63
CA GLU A 22 -1.35 -3.52 -22.55
C GLU A 22 -2.25 -3.58 -21.32
N THR A 23 -2.36 -4.78 -20.74
CA THR A 23 -3.15 -4.95 -19.52
C THR A 23 -2.58 -4.00 -18.45
N PRO A 24 -3.42 -3.19 -17.79
CA PRO A 24 -2.95 -2.26 -16.77
C PRO A 24 -2.08 -2.96 -15.74
N LYS A 25 -1.01 -2.28 -15.31
CA LYS A 25 -0.21 -2.74 -14.17
C LYS A 25 -1.09 -2.77 -12.92
N LYS A 26 -0.80 -3.68 -12.01
CA LYS A 26 -1.59 -3.87 -10.78
C LYS A 26 -0.76 -3.66 -9.54
N LEU A 27 -1.21 -2.75 -8.67
CA LEU A 27 -0.63 -2.50 -7.36
C LEU A 27 -1.61 -2.96 -6.28
N LEU A 28 -1.13 -3.74 -5.32
CA LEU A 28 -1.87 -4.16 -4.14
C LEU A 28 -1.23 -3.57 -2.88
N ALA A 29 -1.92 -2.63 -2.24
CA ALA A 29 -1.52 -2.06 -0.96
C ALA A 29 -2.25 -2.80 0.16
N ILE A 30 -1.55 -3.28 1.18
CA ILE A 30 -2.15 -4.05 2.29
C ILE A 30 -1.67 -3.46 3.61
N PHE A 31 -2.61 -2.94 4.39
CA PHE A 31 -2.34 -2.28 5.68
C PHE A 31 -3.29 -2.79 6.78
N ALA A 32 -3.01 -2.36 8.02
CA ALA A 32 -3.72 -2.89 9.17
C ALA A 32 -5.06 -2.18 9.34
N HIS A 33 -5.05 -0.88 9.61
CA HIS A 33 -6.22 -0.13 10.05
C HIS A 33 -6.74 0.85 9.00
N PRO A 34 -8.02 1.28 9.11
CA PRO A 34 -8.58 2.36 8.29
C PRO A 34 -7.93 3.72 8.57
N ASP A 35 -6.97 4.17 7.76
CA ASP A 35 -6.15 5.41 7.86
C ASP A 35 -4.67 5.16 7.52
N ASP A 36 -4.21 3.94 7.71
CA ASP A 36 -2.83 3.52 7.49
C ASP A 36 -2.34 3.80 6.05
N GLU A 37 -3.25 3.75 5.06
CA GLU A 37 -2.93 4.01 3.66
C GLU A 37 -2.34 5.40 3.44
N GLN A 38 -2.64 6.35 4.33
CA GLN A 38 -2.10 7.71 4.28
C GLN A 38 -0.57 7.72 4.24
N SER A 39 0.08 6.70 4.84
CA SER A 39 1.54 6.54 4.83
C SER A 39 2.12 6.47 3.41
N VAL A 40 1.34 5.99 2.44
CA VAL A 40 1.75 5.84 1.03
C VAL A 40 0.79 6.51 0.04
N ALA A 41 -0.26 7.18 0.52
CA ALA A 41 -1.31 7.76 -0.31
C ALA A 41 -0.81 8.62 -1.50
N PRO A 42 0.22 9.48 -1.37
CA PRO A 42 0.72 10.25 -2.52
C PRO A 42 1.15 9.38 -3.71
N ILE A 43 1.79 8.23 -3.45
CA ILE A 43 2.22 7.33 -4.52
C ILE A 43 1.06 6.47 -5.07
N LEU A 44 0.00 6.26 -4.28
CA LEU A 44 -1.22 5.60 -4.76
C LEU A 44 -1.94 6.50 -5.76
N VAL A 45 -2.09 7.80 -5.45
CA VAL A 45 -2.65 8.79 -6.38
C VAL A 45 -1.84 8.83 -7.67
N LYS A 46 -0.51 8.93 -7.56
CA LYS A 46 0.39 8.88 -8.72
C LYS A 46 0.18 7.62 -9.57
N ALA A 47 0.11 6.45 -8.95
CA ALA A 47 -0.08 5.19 -9.65
C ALA A 47 -1.43 5.16 -10.39
N VAL A 48 -2.52 5.62 -9.77
CA VAL A 48 -3.84 5.73 -10.41
C VAL A 48 -3.79 6.66 -11.63
N GLU A 49 -3.15 7.84 -11.51
CA GLU A 49 -2.99 8.78 -12.62
C GLU A 49 -2.13 8.22 -13.77
N GLU A 50 -1.19 7.33 -13.47
CA GLU A 50 -0.37 6.61 -14.45
C GLU A 50 -1.09 5.40 -15.08
N GLY A 51 -2.37 5.18 -14.74
CA GLY A 51 -3.19 4.10 -15.29
C GLY A 51 -2.96 2.73 -14.63
N VAL A 52 -2.34 2.69 -13.44
CA VAL A 52 -2.19 1.47 -12.64
C VAL A 52 -3.52 1.15 -11.95
N GLU A 53 -3.95 -0.11 -12.03
CA GLU A 53 -5.05 -0.60 -11.21
C GLU A 53 -4.58 -0.80 -9.77
N VAL A 54 -5.01 0.09 -8.87
CA VAL A 54 -4.66 0.03 -7.45
C VAL A 54 -5.79 -0.62 -6.65
N THR A 55 -5.44 -1.63 -5.85
CA THR A 55 -6.32 -2.23 -4.84
C THR A 55 -5.72 -2.00 -3.46
N LEU A 56 -6.50 -1.41 -2.55
CA LEU A 56 -6.19 -1.20 -1.14
C LEU A 56 -6.94 -2.24 -0.30
N VAL A 57 -6.21 -2.95 0.55
CA VAL A 57 -6.73 -3.92 1.51
C VAL A 57 -6.47 -3.40 2.92
N ILE A 58 -7.53 -3.34 3.72
CA ILE A 58 -7.46 -3.01 5.14
C ILE A 58 -7.84 -4.25 5.95
N ALA A 59 -6.90 -4.73 6.76
CA ALA A 59 -7.01 -6.01 7.45
C ALA A 59 -7.98 -5.95 8.63
N THR A 60 -7.87 -4.93 9.48
CA THR A 60 -8.68 -4.81 10.69
C THR A 60 -9.71 -3.69 10.57
N ASP A 61 -10.70 -3.69 11.45
CA ASP A 61 -11.80 -2.72 11.43
C ASP A 61 -11.51 -1.43 12.21
N GLY A 62 -10.39 -1.34 12.93
CA GLY A 62 -10.01 -0.14 13.65
C GLY A 62 -10.85 0.15 14.89
N ARG A 63 -11.63 -0.82 15.38
CA ARG A 63 -12.57 -0.63 16.50
C ARG A 63 -11.93 -0.21 17.82
N LEU A 64 -10.63 -0.42 18.01
CA LEU A 64 -9.89 -0.03 19.20
C LEU A 64 -9.14 1.30 19.03
N GLY A 65 -9.17 1.90 17.84
CA GLY A 65 -8.46 3.13 17.50
C GLY A 65 -9.12 4.39 18.05
N VAL A 66 -9.13 4.55 19.38
CA VAL A 66 -9.52 5.79 20.06
C VAL A 66 -8.33 6.74 20.18
N ASN A 67 -8.61 8.04 20.29
CA ASN A 67 -7.59 9.10 20.35
C ASN A 67 -8.02 10.25 21.27
N GLU A 68 -7.14 11.23 21.44
CA GLU A 68 -7.37 12.42 22.27
C GLU A 68 -8.13 13.56 21.55
N TYR A 69 -8.38 13.43 20.24
CA TYR A 69 -8.96 14.49 19.41
C TYR A 69 -10.48 14.42 19.32
N THR A 70 -11.08 13.30 19.71
CA THR A 70 -12.51 13.01 19.56
C THR A 70 -13.07 12.26 20.77
N ASP A 71 -14.39 12.24 20.91
CA ASP A 71 -15.10 11.55 22.01
C ASP A 71 -15.61 10.15 21.60
N TYR A 72 -15.08 9.56 20.52
CA TYR A 72 -15.52 8.23 20.08
C TYR A 72 -15.01 7.13 21.01
N GLU A 73 -15.90 6.20 21.36
CA GLU A 73 -15.58 5.03 22.19
C GLU A 73 -15.21 3.80 21.34
N ALA A 74 -14.33 2.97 21.88
CA ALA A 74 -13.94 1.72 21.22
C ALA A 74 -15.12 0.75 21.10
N GLY A 75 -15.21 0.06 19.95
CA GLY A 75 -16.23 -0.97 19.71
C GLY A 75 -16.87 -0.91 18.33
N ASP A 76 -17.96 -1.64 18.17
CA ASP A 76 -18.63 -1.84 16.86
C ASP A 76 -19.12 -0.52 16.24
N GLY A 77 -19.51 0.46 17.06
CA GLY A 77 -19.89 1.79 16.59
C GLY A 77 -18.74 2.51 15.88
N LEU A 78 -17.55 2.52 16.49
CA LEU A 78 -16.35 3.11 15.89
C LEU A 78 -15.90 2.34 14.64
N ALA A 79 -15.95 1.00 14.66
CA ALA A 79 -15.66 0.19 13.47
C ALA A 79 -16.59 0.52 12.29
N ALA A 80 -17.89 0.72 12.54
CA ALA A 80 -18.83 1.09 11.49
C ALA A 80 -18.52 2.48 10.91
N ILE A 81 -18.16 3.45 11.74
CA ILE A 81 -17.73 4.78 11.29
C ILE A 81 -16.47 4.68 10.43
N ARG A 82 -15.41 4.05 10.95
CA ARG A 82 -14.12 3.91 10.26
C ARG A 82 -14.23 3.17 8.94
N ARG A 83 -15.17 2.22 8.81
CA ARG A 83 -15.48 1.57 7.54
C ARG A 83 -15.97 2.57 6.48
N GLU A 84 -16.89 3.47 6.83
CA GLU A 84 -17.38 4.48 5.88
C GLU A 84 -16.34 5.56 5.60
N GLU A 85 -15.53 5.93 6.59
CA GLU A 85 -14.41 6.87 6.41
C GLU A 85 -13.38 6.34 5.40
N MET A 86 -13.01 5.06 5.49
CA MET A 86 -12.11 4.43 4.54
C MET A 86 -12.70 4.33 3.13
N LYS A 87 -14.02 4.08 2.98
CA LYS A 87 -14.66 4.12 1.65
C LYS A 87 -14.55 5.51 1.02
N CYS A 88 -14.82 6.57 1.80
CA CYS A 88 -14.63 7.95 1.35
C CYS A 88 -13.18 8.19 0.90
N ALA A 89 -12.21 7.80 1.73
CA ALA A 89 -10.79 7.97 1.38
C ALA A 89 -10.40 7.18 0.13
N ALA A 90 -10.86 5.94 -0.02
CA ALA A 90 -10.59 5.13 -1.21
C ALA A 90 -11.19 5.73 -2.49
N GLU A 91 -12.39 6.31 -2.42
CA GLU A 91 -13.00 7.04 -3.54
C GLU A 91 -12.18 8.28 -3.91
N VAL A 92 -11.73 9.06 -2.92
CA VAL A 92 -10.88 10.24 -3.16
C VAL A 92 -9.54 9.85 -3.79
N LEU A 93 -8.93 8.76 -3.33
CA LEU A 93 -7.67 8.23 -3.88
C LEU A 93 -7.84 7.57 -5.26
N GLY A 94 -9.07 7.20 -5.65
CA GLY A 94 -9.35 6.49 -6.90
C GLY A 94 -8.95 5.00 -6.87
N VAL A 95 -8.92 4.37 -5.69
CA VAL A 95 -8.47 2.98 -5.52
C VAL A 95 -9.64 2.02 -5.26
N LYS A 96 -9.48 0.74 -5.64
CA LYS A 96 -10.44 -0.31 -5.25
C LYS A 96 -10.20 -0.68 -3.78
N LEU A 97 -11.24 -0.76 -2.97
CA LEU A 97 -11.13 -1.08 -1.54
C LEU A 97 -11.62 -2.49 -1.21
N ILE A 98 -10.87 -3.20 -0.36
CA ILE A 98 -11.26 -4.47 0.26
C ILE A 98 -11.10 -4.34 1.78
N HIS A 99 -12.19 -4.52 2.51
CA HIS A 99 -12.18 -4.63 3.97
C HIS A 99 -12.27 -6.09 4.41
N LEU A 100 -11.28 -6.57 5.17
CA LEU A 100 -11.31 -7.92 5.71
C LEU A 100 -12.10 -8.01 7.03
N ASN A 101 -12.18 -6.91 7.78
CA ASN A 101 -12.97 -6.79 9.03
C ASN A 101 -12.48 -7.71 10.17
N TYR A 102 -11.19 -8.04 10.19
CA TYR A 102 -10.62 -8.65 11.39
C TYR A 102 -10.70 -7.65 12.55
N HIS A 103 -10.82 -8.16 13.76
CA HIS A 103 -10.76 -7.31 14.95
C HIS A 103 -9.33 -6.78 15.12
N ASP A 104 -9.16 -5.54 15.57
CA ASP A 104 -7.84 -5.02 15.97
C ASP A 104 -7.16 -5.96 16.97
N GLN A 105 -5.84 -6.01 16.90
CA GLN A 105 -4.98 -6.91 17.69
C GLN A 105 -5.31 -8.39 17.47
N LEU A 106 -6.09 -8.71 16.43
CA LEU A 106 -6.62 -10.03 16.11
C LEU A 106 -7.20 -10.74 17.34
N LYS A 107 -7.89 -10.00 18.20
CA LYS A 107 -8.46 -10.49 19.46
C LYS A 107 -7.43 -11.09 20.43
N ALA A 108 -6.23 -10.55 20.50
CA ALA A 108 -5.22 -10.95 21.49
C ALA A 108 -5.73 -10.88 22.96
N ALA A 109 -6.77 -10.09 23.23
CA ALA A 109 -7.44 -10.05 24.53
C ALA A 109 -8.14 -11.37 24.93
N GLU A 110 -8.40 -12.30 23.99
CA GLU A 110 -8.98 -13.63 24.26
C GLU A 110 -7.97 -14.60 24.91
N GLY A 111 -6.71 -14.19 25.08
CA GLY A 111 -5.65 -14.95 25.75
C GLY A 111 -4.34 -14.95 24.98
N TYR A 112 -3.29 -15.51 25.57
CA TYR A 112 -1.93 -15.51 25.00
C TYR A 112 -1.90 -16.00 23.53
N ASP A 113 -2.66 -17.05 23.23
CA ASP A 113 -2.78 -17.66 21.91
C ASP A 113 -4.10 -17.33 21.18
N GLY A 114 -4.95 -16.45 21.74
CA GLY A 114 -6.28 -16.13 21.19
C GLY A 114 -6.22 -15.59 19.76
N HIS A 115 -5.14 -14.89 19.42
CA HIS A 115 -4.91 -14.32 18.09
C HIS A 115 -4.49 -15.35 17.03
N ILE A 116 -4.04 -16.56 17.42
CA ILE A 116 -3.44 -17.53 16.49
C ILE A 116 -4.40 -17.98 15.38
N PRO A 117 -5.65 -18.38 15.67
CA PRO A 117 -6.61 -18.76 14.62
C PRO A 117 -6.94 -17.60 13.68
N HIS A 118 -6.97 -16.37 14.21
CA HIS A 118 -7.24 -15.16 13.45
C HIS A 118 -6.10 -14.80 12.50
N VAL A 119 -4.84 -14.89 12.95
CA VAL A 119 -3.69 -14.65 12.05
C VAL A 119 -3.59 -15.73 10.97
N GLN A 120 -3.88 -16.99 11.30
CA GLN A 120 -3.92 -18.06 10.30
C GLN A 120 -4.97 -17.79 9.22
N SER A 121 -6.17 -17.36 9.63
CA SER A 121 -7.26 -17.00 8.71
C SER A 121 -6.86 -15.81 7.84
N LEU A 122 -6.29 -14.75 8.43
CA LEU A 122 -5.80 -13.57 7.73
C LEU A 122 -4.75 -13.93 6.66
N ILE A 123 -3.78 -14.78 6.99
CA ILE A 123 -2.74 -15.22 6.05
C ILE A 123 -3.34 -15.97 4.85
N LEU A 124 -4.31 -16.86 5.10
CA LEU A 124 -4.99 -17.61 4.04
C LEU A 124 -5.82 -16.69 3.13
N GLU A 125 -6.54 -15.73 3.71
CA GLU A 125 -7.34 -14.76 2.95
C GLU A 125 -6.46 -13.78 2.14
N ILE A 126 -5.34 -13.30 2.70
CA ILE A 126 -4.35 -12.51 1.96
C ILE A 126 -3.82 -13.29 0.75
N LYS A 127 -3.57 -14.59 0.90
CA LYS A 127 -3.14 -15.46 -0.21
C LYS A 127 -4.20 -15.55 -1.31
N GLU A 128 -5.47 -15.69 -0.94
CA GLU A 128 -6.57 -15.70 -1.91
C GLU A 128 -6.68 -14.37 -2.65
N ILE A 129 -6.54 -13.25 -1.95
CA ILE A 129 -6.56 -11.90 -2.55
C ILE A 129 -5.39 -11.71 -3.50
N ILE A 130 -4.15 -12.03 -3.08
CA ILE A 130 -2.97 -11.93 -3.95
C ILE A 130 -3.16 -12.81 -5.20
N THR A 131 -3.72 -14.01 -5.05
CA THR A 131 -4.01 -14.90 -6.18
C THR A 131 -5.05 -14.30 -7.13
N LYS A 132 -6.13 -13.72 -6.60
CA LYS A 132 -7.24 -13.15 -7.39
C LYS A 132 -6.85 -11.84 -8.08
N VAL A 133 -6.20 -10.93 -7.35
CA VAL A 133 -5.73 -9.64 -7.88
C VAL A 133 -4.62 -9.87 -8.89
N ASN A 134 -3.74 -10.85 -8.62
CA ASN A 134 -2.54 -11.14 -9.40
C ASN A 134 -1.69 -9.85 -9.61
N PRO A 135 -1.19 -9.22 -8.53
CA PRO A 135 -0.53 -7.91 -8.61
C PRO A 135 0.88 -8.01 -9.19
N ASP A 136 1.36 -6.92 -9.79
CA ASP A 136 2.78 -6.76 -10.18
C ASP A 136 3.61 -6.22 -9.01
N VAL A 137 2.98 -5.44 -8.14
CA VAL A 137 3.59 -4.81 -6.98
C VAL A 137 2.71 -4.99 -5.75
N ILE A 138 3.30 -5.35 -4.62
CA ILE A 138 2.69 -5.29 -3.30
C ILE A 138 3.41 -4.23 -2.46
N VAL A 139 2.65 -3.41 -1.75
CA VAL A 139 3.17 -2.44 -0.76
C VAL A 139 2.54 -2.74 0.59
N THR A 140 3.36 -2.84 1.65
CA THR A 140 2.90 -3.12 3.02
C THR A 140 3.88 -2.61 4.08
N TRP A 141 3.70 -3.02 5.33
CA TRP A 141 4.55 -2.70 6.46
C TRP A 141 5.85 -3.49 6.52
N GLY A 142 6.93 -2.81 6.89
CA GLY A 142 8.18 -3.45 7.29
C GLY A 142 8.10 -4.09 8.68
N PRO A 143 9.18 -4.76 9.13
CA PRO A 143 9.23 -5.41 10.45
C PRO A 143 9.12 -4.41 11.62
N ASP A 144 9.37 -3.13 11.36
CA ASP A 144 9.18 -2.01 12.28
C ASP A 144 7.71 -1.61 12.42
N GLY A 145 6.88 -1.88 11.41
CA GLY A 145 5.47 -1.47 11.37
C GLY A 145 5.24 0.04 11.33
N ALA A 146 6.25 0.86 11.03
CA ALA A 146 6.27 2.33 11.09
C ALA A 146 6.00 2.98 12.47
N THR A 147 5.22 2.34 13.34
CA THR A 147 4.83 2.84 14.67
C THR A 147 5.17 1.85 15.78
N SER A 148 5.79 0.70 15.45
CA SER A 148 5.89 -0.47 16.33
C SER A 148 4.54 -1.09 16.75
N HIS A 149 3.42 -0.66 16.17
CA HIS A 149 2.11 -1.24 16.48
C HIS A 149 2.05 -2.72 16.09
N MET A 150 1.47 -3.56 16.94
CA MET A 150 1.49 -5.02 16.75
C MET A 150 0.80 -5.43 15.45
N ASP A 151 -0.35 -4.83 15.12
CA ASP A 151 -1.07 -5.17 13.88
C ASP A 151 -0.30 -4.77 12.63
N HIS A 152 0.45 -3.67 12.66
CA HIS A 152 1.26 -3.25 11.51
C HIS A 152 2.35 -4.29 11.24
N ARG A 153 3.07 -4.69 12.30
CA ARG A 153 4.12 -5.70 12.24
C ARG A 153 3.56 -7.05 11.80
N LEU A 154 2.40 -7.43 12.33
CA LEU A 154 1.74 -8.70 12.02
C LEU A 154 1.26 -8.74 10.56
N VAL A 155 0.62 -7.68 10.07
CA VAL A 155 0.17 -7.58 8.67
C VAL A 155 1.38 -7.60 7.74
N GLY A 156 2.44 -6.83 8.03
CA GLY A 156 3.68 -6.85 7.27
C GLY A 156 4.31 -8.25 7.21
N ALA A 157 4.39 -8.94 8.35
CA ALA A 157 4.88 -10.31 8.43
C ALA A 157 3.99 -11.31 7.67
N SER A 158 2.66 -11.16 7.76
CA SER A 158 1.68 -12.03 7.09
C SER A 158 1.77 -11.91 5.57
N VAL A 159 1.83 -10.67 5.04
CA VAL A 159 2.03 -10.42 3.62
C VAL A 159 3.36 -10.97 3.13
N THR A 160 4.44 -10.76 3.90
CA THR A 160 5.76 -11.31 3.59
C THR A 160 5.73 -12.83 3.55
N GLN A 161 5.09 -13.48 4.53
CA GLN A 161 4.96 -14.93 4.59
C GLN A 161 4.21 -15.48 3.37
N VAL A 162 3.11 -14.83 2.97
CA VAL A 162 2.37 -15.21 1.76
C VAL A 162 3.24 -15.03 0.51
N PHE A 163 4.01 -13.94 0.41
CA PHE A 163 4.93 -13.67 -0.70
C PHE A 163 5.99 -14.77 -0.84
N VAL A 164 6.64 -15.20 0.25
CA VAL A 164 7.70 -16.21 0.22
C VAL A 164 7.20 -17.66 0.19
N SER A 165 5.94 -17.90 0.58
CA SER A 165 5.34 -19.25 0.59
C SER A 165 4.93 -19.78 -0.79
N GLN A 166 5.04 -18.96 -1.84
CA GLN A 166 4.53 -19.28 -3.16
C GLN A 166 5.65 -19.33 -4.21
N PRO A 167 5.59 -20.26 -5.17
CA PRO A 167 6.49 -20.22 -6.31
C PRO A 167 6.21 -18.97 -7.15
N VAL A 168 7.27 -18.35 -7.66
CA VAL A 168 7.16 -17.18 -8.55
C VAL A 168 6.48 -17.61 -9.86
N ARG A 169 5.17 -17.39 -9.96
CA ARG A 169 4.39 -17.66 -11.19
C ARG A 169 4.54 -16.57 -12.22
N LYS A 170 4.68 -15.32 -11.75
CA LYS A 170 5.06 -14.14 -12.53
C LYS A 170 5.97 -13.25 -11.68
N PRO A 171 6.81 -12.40 -12.30
CA PRO A 171 7.56 -11.39 -11.56
C PRO A 171 6.62 -10.51 -10.74
N MET A 172 6.86 -10.45 -9.43
CA MET A 172 6.11 -9.63 -8.47
C MET A 172 7.09 -9.02 -7.49
N ASN A 173 6.98 -7.72 -7.24
CA ASN A 173 7.82 -7.01 -6.28
C ASN A 173 7.06 -6.76 -4.98
N LEU A 174 7.73 -6.92 -3.85
CA LEU A 174 7.23 -6.55 -2.53
C LEU A 174 8.05 -5.38 -1.99
N PHE A 175 7.37 -4.29 -1.61
CA PHE A 175 7.96 -3.12 -0.99
C PHE A 175 7.38 -2.89 0.40
N TYR A 176 8.26 -2.47 1.29
CA TYR A 176 7.92 -2.04 2.64
C TYR A 176 8.01 -0.52 2.72
N PHE A 177 7.00 0.11 3.33
CA PHE A 177 7.10 1.52 3.71
C PHE A 177 8.30 1.72 4.65
N GLY A 178 9.02 2.83 4.49
CA GLY A 178 10.14 3.14 5.34
C GLY A 178 10.33 4.61 5.65
N ILE A 179 10.87 4.86 6.83
CA ILE A 179 11.15 6.20 7.37
C ILE A 179 12.68 6.34 7.46
N PRO A 180 13.31 7.21 6.66
CA PRO A 180 14.73 7.53 6.83
C PRO A 180 15.05 7.93 8.27
N SER A 181 16.09 7.33 8.87
CA SER A 181 16.47 7.61 10.26
C SER A 181 16.84 9.08 10.52
N ASP A 182 17.29 9.80 9.50
CA ASP A 182 17.63 11.22 9.57
C ASP A 182 16.40 12.14 9.58
N PHE A 183 15.20 11.59 9.38
CA PHE A 183 13.93 12.31 9.60
C PHE A 183 13.41 12.19 11.04
N LEU A 184 14.08 11.42 11.89
CA LEU A 184 13.68 11.20 13.27
C LEU A 184 14.68 11.91 14.20
N GLU A 185 14.18 12.69 15.15
CA GLU A 185 15.05 13.48 16.04
C GLU A 185 15.67 12.63 17.15
N ASP A 186 14.88 11.80 17.84
CA ASP A 186 15.34 11.05 19.01
C ASP A 186 15.85 9.63 18.66
N GLU A 187 16.85 9.18 19.40
CA GLU A 187 17.51 7.88 19.18
C GLU A 187 16.59 6.66 19.41
N LYS A 188 15.58 6.81 20.29
CA LYS A 188 14.61 5.74 20.53
C LYS A 188 13.73 5.56 19.28
N ALA A 189 13.22 6.63 18.68
CA ALA A 189 12.46 6.56 17.43
C ALA A 189 13.32 5.99 16.29
N LYS A 190 14.58 6.42 16.15
CA LYS A 190 15.51 5.85 15.15
C LYS A 190 15.68 4.35 15.32
N THR A 191 15.82 3.87 16.55
CA THR A 191 15.96 2.44 16.85
C THR A 191 14.68 1.65 16.56
N LEU A 192 13.52 2.21 16.91
CA LEU A 192 12.23 1.51 16.80
C LEU A 192 11.68 1.47 15.38
N ARG A 193 11.91 2.52 14.59
CA ARG A 193 11.25 2.70 13.28
C ARG A 193 12.08 3.45 12.22
N GLY A 194 13.29 3.89 12.56
CA GLY A 194 14.20 4.49 11.60
C GLY A 194 14.87 3.44 10.72
N GLN A 195 15.08 3.78 9.45
CA GLN A 195 15.81 2.95 8.50
C GLN A 195 16.96 3.76 7.89
N ASP A 196 18.16 3.19 7.87
CA ASP A 196 19.28 3.79 7.15
C ASP A 196 18.96 3.88 5.65
N ARG A 197 19.33 5.01 5.03
CA ARG A 197 19.03 5.29 3.62
C ARG A 197 19.58 4.21 2.68
N GLY A 198 20.67 3.54 3.03
CA GLY A 198 21.24 2.44 2.26
C GLY A 198 20.33 1.21 2.14
N TYR A 199 19.40 1.03 3.08
CA TYR A 199 18.38 -0.03 3.00
C TYR A 199 17.09 0.43 2.30
N LEU A 200 16.83 1.73 2.24
CA LEU A 200 15.70 2.33 1.53
C LEU A 200 16.04 2.47 0.04
N ASN A 201 16.09 1.34 -0.66
CA ASN A 201 16.62 1.24 -2.02
C ASN A 201 15.63 1.65 -3.14
N THR A 202 14.41 2.08 -2.80
CA THR A 202 13.39 2.50 -3.76
C THR A 202 12.82 3.85 -3.35
N HIS A 203 13.00 4.87 -4.20
CA HIS A 203 12.54 6.23 -3.96
C HIS A 203 11.52 6.59 -5.02
N ILE A 204 10.31 6.98 -4.61
CA ILE A 204 9.24 7.36 -5.52
C ILE A 204 8.89 8.82 -5.27
N ASP A 205 9.22 9.68 -6.22
CA ASP A 205 8.84 11.08 -6.18
C ASP A 205 7.36 11.25 -6.55
N PHE A 206 6.72 12.19 -5.87
CA PHE A 206 5.34 12.59 -6.12
C PHE A 206 5.25 14.11 -6.28
N THR A 207 4.18 14.58 -6.92
CA THR A 207 3.96 16.02 -7.10
C THR A 207 3.23 16.63 -5.90
N GLU A 208 3.23 17.95 -5.81
CA GLU A 208 2.40 18.65 -4.83
C GLU A 208 0.90 18.34 -5.02
N ALA A 209 0.45 18.11 -6.25
CA ALA A 209 -0.93 17.71 -6.53
C ALA A 209 -1.25 16.32 -5.94
N HIS A 210 -0.35 15.34 -6.12
CA HIS A 210 -0.48 14.02 -5.50
C HIS A 210 -0.53 14.11 -3.97
N PHE A 211 0.34 14.94 -3.39
CA PHE A 211 0.36 15.20 -1.96
C PHE A 211 -0.95 15.83 -1.48
N ASN A 212 -1.45 16.86 -2.18
CA ASN A 212 -2.70 17.52 -1.83
C ASN A 212 -3.90 16.57 -1.89
N LYS A 213 -3.97 15.73 -2.94
CA LYS A 213 -5.04 14.72 -3.08
C LYS A 213 -4.99 13.66 -1.98
N ALA A 214 -3.79 13.23 -1.58
CA ALA A 214 -3.63 12.32 -0.44
C ALA A 214 -4.18 12.92 0.86
N TYR A 215 -3.92 14.20 1.12
CA TYR A 215 -4.47 14.87 2.31
C TYR A 215 -5.96 15.21 2.20
N GLU A 216 -6.51 15.32 0.98
CA GLU A 216 -7.97 15.34 0.78
C GLU A 216 -8.60 14.03 1.24
N ALA A 217 -7.96 12.88 0.97
CA ALA A 217 -8.42 11.59 1.45
C ALA A 217 -8.32 11.46 2.98
N LEU A 218 -7.25 11.99 3.59
CA LEU A 218 -7.10 11.98 5.05
C LEU A 218 -8.25 12.72 5.78
N LEU A 219 -8.85 13.73 5.16
CA LEU A 219 -10.01 14.45 5.73
C LEU A 219 -11.27 13.56 5.85
N CYS A 220 -11.31 12.39 5.20
CA CYS A 220 -12.38 11.43 5.39
C CYS A 220 -12.32 10.74 6.77
N HIS A 221 -11.12 10.60 7.36
CA HIS A 221 -10.90 9.89 8.64
C HIS A 221 -11.18 10.77 9.86
N LYS A 222 -12.39 11.32 9.95
CA LYS A 222 -12.78 12.32 10.96
C LYS A 222 -12.73 11.79 12.39
N SER A 223 -12.99 10.50 12.56
CA SER A 223 -12.88 9.83 13.87
C SER A 223 -11.46 9.78 14.39
N GLN A 224 -10.46 9.88 13.50
CA GLN A 224 -9.04 9.84 13.83
C GLN A 224 -8.39 11.23 13.78
N TYR A 225 -8.79 12.05 12.81
CA TYR A 225 -8.13 13.32 12.51
C TYR A 225 -9.17 14.40 12.18
N PRO A 226 -9.54 15.25 13.15
CA PRO A 226 -10.22 16.50 12.87
C PRO A 226 -9.46 17.35 11.84
N ALA A 227 -10.15 18.23 11.12
CA ALA A 227 -9.58 18.96 9.98
C ALA A 227 -8.35 19.81 10.37
N GLU A 228 -8.34 20.39 11.57
CA GLU A 228 -7.22 21.13 12.14
C GLU A 228 -6.01 20.24 12.44
N VAL A 229 -6.24 18.98 12.83
CA VAL A 229 -5.18 17.99 13.03
C VAL A 229 -4.60 17.59 11.67
N VAL A 230 -5.45 17.35 10.68
CA VAL A 230 -5.01 17.07 9.29
C VAL A 230 -4.16 18.22 8.74
N ALA A 231 -4.58 19.47 8.95
CA ALA A 231 -3.84 20.65 8.51
C ALA A 231 -2.43 20.71 9.14
N ARG A 232 -2.31 20.43 10.45
CA ARG A 232 -1.03 20.39 11.15
C ARG A 232 -0.13 19.26 10.63
N ILE A 233 -0.67 18.04 10.49
CA ILE A 233 0.08 16.89 9.94
C ILE A 233 0.57 17.19 8.52
N LYS A 234 -0.27 17.81 7.70
CA LYS A 234 0.09 18.21 6.33
C LYS A 234 1.25 19.18 6.31
N GLU A 235 1.19 20.21 7.15
CA GLU A 235 2.26 21.20 7.28
C GLU A 235 3.58 20.55 7.72
N GLU A 236 3.55 19.71 8.76
CA GLU A 236 4.74 18.99 9.25
C GLU A 236 5.31 18.07 8.17
N ARG A 237 4.48 17.27 7.50
CA ARG A 237 4.94 16.32 6.49
C ARG A 237 5.51 16.99 5.25
N SER A 238 5.03 18.19 4.89
CA SER A 238 5.54 18.97 3.75
C SER A 238 7.03 19.32 3.90
N LYS A 239 7.51 19.45 5.15
CA LYS A 239 8.92 19.75 5.45
C LYS A 239 9.87 18.59 5.11
N MET A 240 9.35 17.38 4.96
CA MET A 240 10.12 16.16 4.68
C MET A 240 10.29 15.90 3.17
N GLY A 241 9.81 16.82 2.32
CA GLY A 241 9.93 16.73 0.86
C GLY A 241 8.97 15.74 0.20
N ASN A 242 9.09 15.65 -1.13
CA ASN A 242 8.12 14.98 -2.00
C ASN A 242 8.57 13.60 -2.48
N THR A 243 9.40 12.93 -1.69
CA THR A 243 9.89 11.58 -1.98
C THR A 243 9.34 10.62 -0.94
N LEU A 244 8.77 9.51 -1.40
CA LEU A 244 8.45 8.36 -0.56
C LEU A 244 9.60 7.35 -0.61
N TYR A 245 9.99 6.84 0.55
CA TYR A 245 11.07 5.89 0.69
C TYR A 245 10.51 4.50 0.98
N LEU A 246 10.94 3.53 0.20
CA LEU A 246 10.53 2.14 0.29
C LEU A 246 11.76 1.24 0.35
N ARG A 247 11.63 0.13 1.08
CA ARG A 247 12.60 -0.97 1.04
C ARG A 247 12.02 -2.12 0.23
N GLN A 248 12.65 -2.47 -0.88
CA GLN A 248 12.28 -3.65 -1.65
C GLN A 248 12.72 -4.94 -0.92
N PHE A 249 11.86 -5.95 -0.90
CA PHE A 249 12.22 -7.29 -0.45
C PHE A 249 13.30 -7.90 -1.37
N ALA A 250 14.41 -8.35 -0.79
CA ALA A 250 15.53 -8.91 -1.53
C ALA A 250 15.33 -10.40 -1.82
N VAL A 251 15.02 -10.74 -3.07
CA VAL A 251 14.94 -12.13 -3.53
C VAL A 251 16.35 -12.66 -3.83
N PRO A 252 16.79 -13.79 -3.25
CA PRO A 252 18.11 -14.34 -3.51
C PRO A 252 18.24 -14.79 -4.98
N LYS A 253 19.28 -14.31 -5.67
CA LYS A 253 19.57 -14.71 -7.07
C LYS A 253 20.24 -16.08 -7.18
N LYS A 254 20.87 -16.55 -6.11
CA LYS A 254 21.57 -17.83 -6.01
C LYS A 254 21.33 -18.42 -4.64
N ILE A 255 21.27 -19.76 -4.58
CA ILE A 255 21.32 -20.48 -3.31
C ILE A 255 22.77 -20.38 -2.82
N VAL A 256 22.95 -19.83 -1.63
CA VAL A 256 24.24 -19.78 -0.96
C VAL A 256 24.29 -20.92 0.04
N THR A 257 25.32 -21.77 -0.04
CA THR A 257 25.46 -22.98 0.78
C THR A 257 26.45 -22.82 1.94
N SER A 258 26.96 -21.60 2.14
CA SER A 258 27.87 -21.22 3.21
C SER A 258 27.45 -19.86 3.77
N PHE A 259 27.57 -19.65 5.08
CA PHE A 259 27.35 -18.33 5.67
C PHE A 259 28.45 -17.32 5.31
N PHE A 260 29.62 -17.81 4.88
CA PHE A 260 30.82 -17.05 4.51
C PHE A 260 31.23 -17.32 3.06
#